data_AF-A0A6G3WM50-F1
#
_entry.id   AF-A0A6G3WM50-F1
#
_cell.length_a   1.000
_cell.length_b   1.000
_cell.length_c   1.000
_cell.angle_alpha   90.00
_cell.angle_beta   90.00
_cell.angle_gamma   90.00
#
_symmetry.space_group_name_H-M   'P 1'
#
loop_
_entity.id
_entity.type
_entity.pdbx_description
1 polymer ?
#
loop_
_entity_poly.entity_id
_entity_poly.type
_entity_poly.pdbx_seq_one_letter_code
_entity_poly.pdbx_strand_id
1 'polypeptide(L)' 'MENWRLHAACREEDPDLFFPIGSTGPAVVQTEEAKAVCRTCPVQAACL' A
#
# COMPACT_ATOMS: atom_id res chain seq x y z
N MET A 1 -15.58 -1.80 -18.12
CA MET A 1 -15.03 -1.19 -16.89
C MET A 1 -13.69 -1.85 -16.66
N GLU A 2 -12.60 -1.12 -16.88
CA GLU A 2 -11.26 -1.66 -16.68
C GLU A 2 -11.03 -1.90 -15.18
N ASN A 3 -10.51 -3.07 -14.82
CA ASN A 3 -10.26 -3.40 -13.42
C ASN A 3 -9.01 -2.66 -12.95
N TRP A 4 -9.18 -1.46 -12.40
CA TRP A 4 -8.09 -0.59 -11.92
C TRP A 4 -7.14 -1.32 -10.96
N ARG A 5 -7.61 -2.36 -10.26
CA ARG A 5 -6.77 -3.18 -9.39
C ARG A 5 -5.62 -3.83 -10.15
N LEU A 6 -5.76 -4.12 -11.44
CA LEU A 6 -4.67 -4.68 -12.26
C LEU A 6 -3.46 -3.74 -12.37
N HIS A 7 -3.68 -2.44 -12.19
CA HIS A 7 -2.65 -1.40 -12.27
C HIS A 7 -2.16 -0.92 -10.89
N ALA A 8 -2.54 -1.62 -9.82
CA ALA A 8 -2.12 -1.26 -8.47
C ALA A 8 -0.67 -1.66 -8.20
N ALA A 9 0.18 -0.68 -7.88
CA ALA A 9 1.60 -0.91 -7.59
C ALA A 9 1.82 -1.86 -6.39
N CYS A 10 0.91 -1.85 -5.40
CA CYS A 10 0.97 -2.74 -4.24
C CYS A 10 0.88 -4.24 -4.56
N ARG A 11 0.54 -4.62 -5.81
CA ARG A 11 0.51 -6.02 -6.24
C ARG A 11 1.88 -6.69 -6.36
N GLU A 12 2.92 -5.88 -6.50
CA GLU A 12 4.31 -6.35 -6.62
C GLU A 12 5.00 -6.40 -5.25
N GLU A 13 4.32 -5.94 -4.19
CA GLU A 13 4.83 -5.86 -2.83
C GLU A 13 4.26 -7.00 -1.96
N ASP A 14 4.91 -7.24 -0.81
CA ASP A 14 4.40 -8.19 0.19
C ASP A 14 3.07 -7.68 0.78
N PRO A 15 1.98 -8.47 0.75
CA PRO A 15 0.71 -8.10 1.36
C PRO A 15 0.84 -7.72 2.85
N ASP A 16 1.72 -8.39 3.61
CA ASP A 16 1.87 -8.16 5.04
C ASP A 16 2.40 -6.74 5.33
N LEU A 17 3.09 -6.11 4.38
CA LEU A 17 3.52 -4.70 4.47
C LEU A 17 2.34 -3.76 4.77
N PHE A 18 1.15 -4.06 4.25
CA PHE A 18 -0.04 -3.24 4.40
C PHE A 18 -0.86 -3.57 5.65
N PHE A 19 -0.46 -4.57 6.44
CA PHE A 19 -1.13 -5.01 7.67
C PHE A 19 -0.19 -5.00 8.88
N PRO A 20 0.30 -3.82 9.33
CA PRO A 20 1.16 -3.71 10.49
C PRO A 20 0.47 -4.16 11.78
N ILE A 21 1.21 -4.89 12.62
CA ILE A 21 0.73 -5.33 13.93
C ILE A 21 1.04 -4.26 14.97
N GLY A 22 -0.01 -3.58 15.44
CA GLY A 22 0.09 -2.48 16.41
C GLY A 22 0.21 -1.11 15.74
N SER A 23 0.48 -0.08 16.55
CA SER A 23 0.49 1.33 16.11
C SER A 23 1.74 2.10 16.56
N THR A 24 2.72 1.41 17.12
CA THR A 24 3.94 2.01 17.68
C THR A 24 5.18 1.26 17.22
N GLY A 25 6.34 1.91 17.30
CA GLY A 25 7.63 1.30 16.98
C GLY A 25 7.68 0.76 15.54
N PRO A 26 7.98 -0.53 15.32
CA PRO A 26 8.08 -1.13 13.98
C PRO A 26 6.84 -0.91 13.09
N ALA A 27 5.65 -0.87 13.69
CA ALA A 27 4.41 -0.65 12.94
C ALA A 27 4.36 0.73 12.25
N VAL A 28 5.01 1.75 12.83
CA VAL A 28 5.09 3.09 12.22
C VAL A 28 5.98 3.06 10.99
N VAL A 29 7.12 2.38 11.07
CA VAL A 29 8.05 2.23 9.94
C VAL A 29 7.37 1.47 8.80
N GLN A 30 6.76 0.34 9.11
CA GLN A 30 6.00 -0.46 8.15
C GLN A 30 4.84 0.34 7.51
N THR A 31 4.14 1.15 8.30
CA THR A 31 3.09 2.05 7.78
C THR A 31 3.67 3.09 6.81
N GLU A 32 4.83 3.67 7.11
CA GLU A 32 5.46 4.66 6.22
C GLU A 32 6.01 4.04 4.94
N GLU A 33 6.50 2.80 5.00
CA GLU A 33 6.90 1.99 3.84
C GLU A 33 5.68 1.68 2.95
N ALA A 34 4.58 1.19 3.53
CA ALA A 34 3.33 0.97 2.79
C ALA A 34 2.81 2.26 2.13
N LYS A 35 2.87 3.39 2.84
CA LYS A 35 2.51 4.71 2.28
C LYS A 35 3.43 5.12 1.15
N ALA A 36 4.71 4.76 1.17
CA ALA A 36 5.63 5.06 0.07
C ALA A 36 5.15 4.43 -1.24
N VAL A 37 4.70 3.17 -1.18
CA VAL A 37 4.07 2.47 -2.32
C VAL A 37 2.79 3.19 -2.74
N CYS A 38 1.92 3.54 -1.79
CA CYS A 38 0.67 4.22 -2.10
C CYS A 38 0.89 5.59 -2.76
N ARG A 39 1.96 6.32 -2.42
CA ARG A 39 2.28 7.63 -3.00
C ARG A 39 2.71 7.57 -4.47
N THR A 40 3.24 6.43 -4.92
CA THR A 40 3.66 6.24 -6.32
C THR A 40 2.65 5.45 -7.15
N CYS A 41 1.60 4.91 -6.52
CA CYS A 41 0.61 4.07 -7.17
C CYS A 41 -0.29 4.86 -8.15
N PRO A 42 -0.36 4.47 -9.44
CA PRO A 42 -1.12 5.21 -10.46
C PRO A 42 -2.64 5.17 -10.26
N VAL A 43 -3.12 4.22 -9.46
CA VAL A 43 -4.55 4.03 -9.15
C VAL A 43 -4.91 4.48 -7.74
N GLN A 44 -4.08 5.32 -7.10
CA GLN A 44 -4.33 5.84 -5.75
C GLN A 44 -5.75 6.45 -5.64
N ALA A 45 -6.16 7.26 -6.61
CA ALA A 45 -7.48 7.91 -6.60
C ALA A 45 -8.67 6.94 -6.71
N ALA A 46 -8.49 5.76 -7.29
CA ALA A 46 -9.53 4.73 -7.38
C ALA A 46 -9.54 3.79 -6.16
N CYS A 47 -8.46 3.79 -5.38
CA CYS A 47 -8.26 2.93 -4.20
C CYS A 47 -8.77 3.56 -2.90
N LEU A 48 -8.80 4.90 -2.81
CA LEU A 48 -9.29 5.69 -1.67
C LEU A 48 -10.80 5.94 -1.77
#